data_AF-A0A1M5EX06-F1
#
_entry.id   AF-A0A1M5EX06-F1
#
_cell.length_a   1.000
_cell.length_b   1.000
_cell.length_c   1.000
_cell.angle_alpha   90.00
_cell.angle_beta   90.00
_cell.angle_gamma   90.00
#
_symmetry.space_group_name_H-M   'P 1'
#
loop_
_entity.id
_entity.type
_entity.pdbx_description
1 polymer ?
#
loop_
_entity_poly.entity_id
_entity_poly.type
_entity_poly.pdbx_seq_one_letter_code
_entity_poly.pdbx_strand_id
1 'polypeptide(L)'
;MRDKPKIELLTVDFYEAEAGWLRYKLTVGQQSFDNRFSHVWDPLPDLKHWLEAISIGVQQTSFQYDNEGDDIKFDFERVSWDKEVLTISEAYENAQVFIKANIDRRQIVKAFYLGLLTFASSEKFISKEWEVEYLKERLCKILNTDEEALIGQLTDLNKRELGEILFNADPTYYISFPEATDKNEEWNMFLQDTIDKDKGVANELKSVETPAEWNIPDDYNFWTTDKKRQFVIDCINEKTNGYDGMKINDFRSSIIEKYLDEE
;
A
#
# COMPACT_ATOMS: atom_id res chain seq x y z
N MET A 1 31.46 -35.47 17.88
CA MET A 1 31.11 -34.21 17.20
C MET A 1 29.61 -34.22 17.01
N ARG A 2 28.88 -33.17 17.42
CA ARG A 2 27.45 -33.04 17.07
C ARG A 2 27.40 -32.64 15.60
N ASP A 3 26.59 -33.31 14.80
CA ASP A 3 26.39 -32.94 13.40
C ASP A 3 25.87 -31.50 13.34
N LYS A 4 26.48 -30.69 12.45
CA LYS A 4 26.00 -29.32 12.22
C LYS A 4 24.55 -29.40 11.72
N PRO A 5 23.64 -28.54 12.21
CA PRO A 5 22.28 -28.50 11.70
C PRO A 5 22.31 -28.25 10.18
N LYS A 6 21.56 -29.06 9.43
CA LYS A 6 21.39 -28.87 7.99
C LYS A 6 20.69 -27.54 7.76
N ILE A 7 21.33 -26.63 7.03
CA ILE A 7 20.73 -25.38 6.57
C ILE A 7 19.83 -25.71 5.38
N GLU A 8 18.57 -25.31 5.47
CA GLU A 8 17.59 -25.48 4.39
C GLU A 8 17.57 -24.26 3.46
N LEU A 9 17.26 -24.50 2.19
CA LEU A 9 17.09 -23.45 1.19
C LEU A 9 15.69 -22.85 1.34
N LEU A 10 15.63 -21.53 1.48
CA LEU A 10 14.39 -20.76 1.47
C LEU A 10 14.18 -20.15 0.09
N THR A 11 12.96 -20.30 -0.45
CA THR A 11 12.46 -19.47 -1.55
C THR A 11 11.24 -18.69 -1.10
N VAL A 12 11.14 -17.43 -1.55
CA VAL A 12 10.00 -16.55 -1.32
C VAL A 12 9.61 -15.96 -2.66
N ASP A 13 8.43 -16.31 -3.15
CA ASP A 13 7.91 -15.89 -4.45
C ASP A 13 6.66 -15.03 -4.22
N PHE A 14 6.75 -13.74 -4.50
CA PHE A 14 5.58 -12.89 -4.68
C PHE A 14 5.08 -13.06 -6.10
N TYR A 15 3.77 -13.22 -6.30
CA TYR A 15 3.26 -13.68 -7.59
C TYR A 15 2.00 -13.00 -8.11
N GLU A 16 1.28 -12.24 -7.27
CA GLU A 16 0.05 -11.54 -7.66
C GLU A 16 -0.17 -10.30 -6.77
N ALA A 17 -0.64 -9.21 -7.39
CA ALA A 17 -1.09 -8.00 -6.71
C ALA A 17 -2.42 -7.57 -7.36
N GLU A 18 -3.53 -7.84 -6.69
CA GLU A 18 -4.88 -7.62 -7.24
C GLU A 18 -5.85 -7.30 -6.10
N ALA A 19 -6.72 -6.31 -6.32
CA ALA A 19 -7.79 -5.92 -5.42
C ALA A 19 -7.33 -5.66 -3.98
N GLY A 20 -6.14 -5.09 -3.81
CA GLY A 20 -5.59 -4.77 -2.49
C GLY A 20 -4.87 -5.91 -1.80
N TRP A 21 -4.72 -7.07 -2.44
CA TRP A 21 -3.97 -8.20 -1.90
C TRP A 21 -2.67 -8.43 -2.65
N LEU A 22 -1.59 -8.65 -1.88
CA LEU A 22 -0.28 -9.02 -2.39
C LEU A 22 0.01 -10.48 -2.00
N ARG A 23 -0.06 -11.41 -2.95
CA ARG A 23 0.12 -12.84 -2.70
C ARG A 23 1.56 -13.28 -2.77
N TYR A 24 1.91 -14.22 -1.90
CA TYR A 24 3.25 -14.77 -1.83
C TYR A 24 3.27 -16.22 -1.35
N LYS A 25 4.34 -16.92 -1.72
CA LYS A 25 4.57 -18.31 -1.34
C LYS A 25 5.98 -18.54 -0.85
N LEU A 26 6.10 -19.29 0.24
CA LEU A 26 7.35 -19.76 0.80
C LEU A 26 7.51 -21.24 0.60
N THR A 27 8.72 -21.67 0.29
CA THR A 27 9.10 -23.09 0.27
C THR A 27 10.40 -23.28 1.04
N VAL A 28 10.41 -24.24 1.97
CA VAL A 28 11.60 -24.66 2.71
C VAL A 28 11.62 -26.18 2.82
N GLY A 29 12.51 -26.83 2.08
CA GLY A 29 12.55 -28.29 2.01
C GLY A 29 11.24 -28.86 1.45
N GLN A 30 10.50 -29.59 2.29
CA GLN A 30 9.16 -30.13 1.95
C GLN A 30 8.01 -29.28 2.50
N GLN A 31 8.31 -28.23 3.26
CA GLN A 31 7.32 -27.34 3.84
C GLN A 31 6.99 -26.23 2.83
N SER A 32 5.70 -25.89 2.73
CA SER A 32 5.25 -24.77 1.90
C SER A 32 4.17 -23.98 2.62
N PHE A 33 4.21 -22.66 2.47
CA PHE A 33 3.22 -21.75 3.02
C PHE A 33 2.83 -20.74 1.94
N ASP A 34 1.54 -20.62 1.68
CA ASP A 34 0.99 -19.76 0.63
C ASP A 34 -0.04 -18.83 1.28
N ASN A 35 0.16 -17.53 1.15
CA ASN A 35 -0.62 -16.53 1.87
C ASN A 35 -0.66 -15.20 1.11
N ARG A 36 -1.27 -14.18 1.70
CA ARG A 36 -1.41 -12.84 1.15
C ARG A 36 -1.17 -11.78 2.23
N PHE A 37 -0.72 -10.62 1.80
CA PHE A 37 -0.79 -9.38 2.57
C PHE A 37 -2.02 -8.58 2.13
N SER A 38 -2.60 -7.82 3.06
CA SER A 38 -3.69 -6.89 2.78
C SER A 38 -3.18 -5.45 2.83
N HIS A 39 -3.65 -4.61 1.90
CA HIS A 39 -3.38 -3.17 1.96
C HIS A 39 -4.02 -2.49 3.16
N VAL A 40 -5.13 -3.05 3.70
CA VAL A 40 -5.86 -2.47 4.85
C VAL A 40 -5.02 -2.56 6.13
N TRP A 41 -4.29 -3.68 6.27
CA TRP A 41 -3.34 -3.91 7.36
C TRP A 41 -1.97 -4.25 6.77
N ASP A 42 -1.41 -3.27 6.06
CA ASP A 42 -0.16 -3.44 5.32
C ASP A 42 1.00 -3.88 6.22
N PRO A 43 1.55 -5.08 6.01
CA PRO A 43 2.65 -5.60 6.80
C PRO A 43 4.03 -5.22 6.25
N LEU A 44 4.13 -4.55 5.10
CA LEU A 44 5.43 -4.23 4.50
C LEU A 44 6.33 -3.35 5.39
N PRO A 45 5.82 -2.36 6.15
CA PRO A 45 6.64 -1.61 7.10
C PRO A 45 7.25 -2.52 8.18
N ASP A 46 6.47 -3.42 8.77
CA ASP A 46 6.92 -4.31 9.83
C ASP A 46 7.82 -5.44 9.29
N LEU A 47 7.51 -5.96 8.10
CA LEU A 47 8.39 -6.86 7.36
C LEU A 47 9.74 -6.18 7.12
N LYS A 48 9.76 -4.93 6.66
CA LYS A 48 11.01 -4.17 6.45
C LYS A 48 11.81 -4.07 7.74
N HIS A 49 11.20 -3.62 8.84
CA HIS A 49 11.87 -3.52 10.14
C HIS A 49 12.39 -4.87 10.65
N TRP A 50 11.63 -5.95 10.43
CA TRP A 50 12.06 -7.30 10.77
C TRP A 50 13.30 -7.73 9.99
N LEU A 51 13.34 -7.48 8.67
CA LEU A 51 14.51 -7.78 7.84
C LEU A 51 15.72 -6.90 8.21
N GLU A 52 15.51 -5.62 8.53
CA GLU A 52 16.56 -4.71 9.03
C GLU A 52 17.14 -5.21 10.36
N ALA A 53 16.28 -5.62 11.30
CA ALA A 53 16.70 -6.18 12.59
C ALA A 53 17.56 -7.45 12.41
N ILE A 54 17.17 -8.35 11.51
CA ILE A 54 17.96 -9.54 11.17
C ILE A 54 19.31 -9.14 10.58
N SER A 55 19.32 -8.16 9.67
CA SER A 55 20.52 -7.67 8.97
C SER A 55 21.56 -7.10 9.94
N ILE A 56 21.13 -6.36 10.96
CA ILE A 56 22.04 -5.81 12.00
C ILE A 56 22.39 -6.81 13.10
N GLY A 57 21.89 -8.05 13.02
CA GLY A 57 22.26 -9.15 13.91
C GLY A 57 21.48 -9.25 15.23
N VAL A 58 20.26 -8.70 15.28
CA VAL A 58 19.33 -8.94 16.39
C VAL A 58 19.14 -10.46 16.56
N GLN A 59 19.29 -10.95 17.79
CA GLN A 59 19.29 -12.38 18.09
C GLN A 59 17.90 -13.03 17.94
N GLN A 60 16.85 -12.30 18.27
CA GLN A 60 15.47 -12.75 18.15
C GLN A 60 14.58 -11.57 17.78
N THR A 61 13.76 -11.73 16.74
CA THR A 61 12.82 -10.70 16.29
C THR A 61 11.64 -11.34 15.56
N SER A 62 10.50 -10.67 15.59
CA SER A 62 9.27 -11.16 14.98
C SER A 62 8.40 -10.01 14.50
N PHE A 63 7.57 -10.28 13.50
CA PHE A 63 6.42 -9.44 13.19
C PHE A 63 5.17 -10.30 13.01
N GLN A 64 4.01 -9.66 13.09
CA GLN A 64 2.70 -10.28 12.97
C GLN A 64 1.85 -9.42 12.04
N TYR A 65 0.92 -10.04 11.32
CA TYR A 65 -0.04 -9.31 10.50
C TYR A 65 -1.32 -10.11 10.30
N ASP A 66 -2.41 -9.39 10.04
CA ASP A 66 -3.72 -9.93 9.67
C ASP A 66 -3.82 -10.00 8.14
N ASN A 67 -4.16 -11.17 7.61
CA ASN A 67 -4.34 -11.40 6.18
C ASN A 67 -5.80 -11.26 5.69
N GLU A 68 -6.68 -10.65 6.50
CA GLU A 68 -8.15 -10.73 6.39
C GLU A 68 -8.69 -12.12 6.67
N GLY A 69 -8.26 -12.68 7.79
CA GLY A 69 -8.77 -13.96 8.28
C GLY A 69 -8.00 -14.50 9.48
N ASP A 70 -6.72 -14.79 9.28
CA ASP A 70 -5.82 -15.35 10.28
C ASP A 70 -4.70 -14.35 10.60
N ASP A 71 -4.36 -14.22 11.89
CA ASP A 71 -3.14 -13.53 12.30
C ASP A 71 -1.94 -14.46 12.11
N ILE A 72 -1.01 -14.06 11.22
CA ILE A 72 0.19 -14.82 10.93
C ILE A 72 1.40 -14.16 11.58
N LYS A 73 2.25 -14.98 12.20
CA LYS A 73 3.49 -14.57 12.84
C LYS A 73 4.71 -15.13 12.13
N PHE A 74 5.68 -14.26 11.89
CA PHE A 74 7.01 -14.59 11.39
C PHE A 74 8.01 -14.36 12.51
N ASP A 75 8.72 -15.41 12.92
CA ASP A 75 9.73 -15.39 13.98
C ASP A 75 11.10 -15.79 13.42
N PHE A 76 12.11 -15.01 13.77
CA PHE A 76 13.52 -15.37 13.62
C PHE A 76 14.18 -15.48 14.98
N GLU A 77 14.96 -16.55 15.19
CA GLU A 77 15.75 -16.75 16.39
C GLU A 77 17.11 -17.38 16.08
N ARG A 78 18.19 -16.79 16.61
CA ARG A 78 19.50 -17.43 16.70
C ARG A 78 19.58 -18.22 18.01
N VAL A 79 19.28 -19.51 17.92
CA VAL A 79 19.29 -20.46 19.06
C VAL A 79 20.72 -20.76 19.55
N SER A 80 21.69 -20.78 18.63
CA SER A 80 23.13 -20.90 18.95
C SER A 80 23.97 -20.22 17.88
N TRP A 81 25.29 -20.12 18.10
CA TRP A 81 26.22 -19.47 17.18
C TRP A 81 26.19 -20.04 15.74
N ASP A 82 25.75 -21.29 15.57
CA ASP A 82 25.64 -22.04 14.31
C ASP A 82 24.20 -22.45 13.96
N LYS A 83 23.19 -21.94 14.70
CA LYS A 83 21.80 -22.34 14.52
C LYS A 83 20.88 -21.14 14.55
N GLU A 84 20.29 -20.87 13.40
CA GLU A 84 19.32 -19.83 13.14
C GLU A 84 18.04 -20.48 12.64
N VAL A 85 16.89 -20.11 13.22
CA VAL A 85 15.61 -20.75 12.98
C VAL A 85 14.60 -19.71 12.50
N LEU A 86 13.96 -20.00 11.37
CA LEU A 86 12.75 -19.32 10.91
C LEU A 86 11.54 -20.15 11.36
N THR A 87 10.57 -19.50 12.00
CA THR A 87 9.26 -20.09 12.31
C THR A 87 8.16 -19.21 11.71
N ILE A 88 7.19 -19.84 11.04
CA ILE A 88 5.97 -19.21 10.56
C ILE A 88 4.79 -19.97 11.15
N SER A 89 3.92 -19.26 11.85
CA SER A 89 2.77 -19.86 12.56
C SER A 89 1.60 -18.90 12.60
N GLU A 90 0.45 -19.37 13.07
CA GLU A 90 -0.60 -18.49 13.57
C GLU A 90 -0.11 -17.72 14.81
N ALA A 91 -0.77 -16.61 15.17
CA ALA A 91 -0.37 -15.76 16.29
C ALA A 91 -1.04 -16.10 17.65
N TYR A 92 -1.85 -17.16 17.73
CA TYR A 92 -2.65 -17.50 18.92
C TYR A 92 -2.03 -18.62 19.79
N GLU A 93 -2.57 -18.80 21.01
CA GLU A 93 -2.15 -19.91 21.89
C GLU A 93 -2.53 -21.26 21.28
N ASN A 94 -1.53 -22.14 21.08
CA ASN A 94 -1.60 -23.42 20.33
C ASN A 94 -1.64 -23.27 18.79
N ALA A 95 -1.10 -22.17 18.28
CA ALA A 95 -0.94 -21.90 16.86
C ALA A 95 -0.43 -23.09 16.04
N GLN A 96 -1.05 -23.29 14.86
CA GLN A 96 -0.49 -24.14 13.84
C GLN A 96 0.86 -23.57 13.38
N VAL A 97 1.89 -24.43 13.33
CA VAL A 97 3.20 -24.09 12.76
C VAL A 97 3.23 -24.55 11.31
N PHE A 98 3.37 -23.61 10.39
CA PHE A 98 3.41 -23.87 8.95
C PHE A 98 4.83 -24.16 8.46
N ILE A 99 5.79 -23.35 8.92
CA ILE A 99 7.21 -23.54 8.62
C ILE A 99 8.00 -23.49 9.92
N LYS A 100 8.91 -24.45 10.09
CA LYS A 100 9.99 -24.39 11.07
C LYS A 100 11.23 -25.04 10.50
N ALA A 101 12.28 -24.25 10.29
CA ALA A 101 13.49 -24.74 9.64
C ALA A 101 14.75 -23.99 10.11
N ASN A 102 15.90 -24.65 10.02
CA ASN A 102 17.18 -23.97 10.21
C ASN A 102 17.55 -23.26 8.90
N ILE A 103 17.62 -21.94 8.92
CA ILE A 103 17.85 -21.12 7.72
C ILE A 103 18.91 -20.08 8.06
N ASP A 104 19.87 -19.91 7.16
CA ASP A 104 20.85 -18.83 7.26
C ASP A 104 20.14 -17.47 7.16
N ARG A 105 20.41 -16.58 8.11
CA ARG A 105 19.77 -15.27 8.17
C ARG A 105 19.94 -14.43 6.91
N ARG A 106 21.06 -14.58 6.17
CA ARG A 106 21.26 -13.87 4.89
C ARG A 106 20.31 -14.43 3.83
N GLN A 107 20.01 -15.73 3.84
CA GLN A 107 18.98 -16.30 2.97
C GLN A 107 17.59 -15.75 3.31
N ILE A 108 17.24 -15.58 4.59
CA ILE A 108 15.97 -14.95 5.00
C ILE A 108 15.90 -13.54 4.41
N VAL A 109 16.88 -12.70 4.74
CA VAL A 109 16.90 -11.31 4.27
C VAL A 109 16.84 -11.23 2.74
N LYS A 110 17.70 -11.99 2.06
CA LYS A 110 17.79 -11.99 0.60
C LYS A 110 16.49 -12.46 -0.06
N ALA A 111 15.89 -13.55 0.43
CA ALA A 111 14.73 -14.15 -0.23
C ALA A 111 13.49 -13.23 -0.14
N PHE A 112 13.18 -12.68 1.03
CA PHE A 112 12.06 -11.75 1.16
C PHE A 112 12.33 -10.43 0.43
N TYR A 113 13.49 -9.82 0.67
CA TYR A 113 13.80 -8.50 0.15
C TYR A 113 13.88 -8.50 -1.37
N LEU A 114 14.71 -9.38 -1.95
CA LEU A 114 14.83 -9.46 -3.40
C LEU A 114 13.60 -10.08 -4.05
N GLY A 115 12.89 -10.99 -3.36
CA GLY A 115 11.63 -11.57 -3.85
C GLY A 115 10.58 -10.49 -4.11
N LEU A 116 10.37 -9.59 -3.15
CA LEU A 116 9.41 -8.49 -3.30
C LEU A 116 9.85 -7.50 -4.38
N LEU A 117 11.12 -7.06 -4.36
CA LEU A 117 11.62 -6.09 -5.35
C LEU A 117 11.62 -6.65 -6.78
N THR A 118 11.91 -7.94 -6.94
CA THR A 118 11.85 -8.62 -8.25
C THR A 118 10.42 -8.68 -8.76
N PHE A 119 9.47 -9.04 -7.89
CA PHE A 119 8.05 -9.06 -8.26
C PHE A 119 7.52 -7.67 -8.60
N ALA A 120 7.85 -6.66 -7.79
CA ALA A 120 7.44 -5.28 -8.02
C ALA A 120 8.00 -4.67 -9.32
N SER A 121 9.13 -5.19 -9.80
CA SER A 121 9.72 -4.81 -11.08
C SER A 121 9.13 -5.58 -12.28
N SER A 122 8.22 -6.54 -12.04
CA SER A 122 7.62 -7.37 -13.08
C SER A 122 6.31 -6.79 -13.59
N GLU A 123 5.88 -7.22 -14.79
CA GLU A 123 4.59 -6.83 -15.39
C GLU A 123 3.37 -7.30 -14.58
N LYS A 124 3.55 -8.24 -13.64
CA LYS A 124 2.48 -8.76 -12.79
C LYS A 124 2.15 -7.85 -11.61
N PHE A 125 3.05 -6.94 -11.25
CA PHE A 125 2.79 -5.97 -10.19
C PHE A 125 2.08 -4.76 -10.77
N ILE A 126 0.83 -4.57 -10.37
CA ILE A 126 0.05 -3.39 -10.71
C ILE A 126 0.03 -2.51 -9.47
N SER A 127 0.85 -1.45 -9.45
CA SER A 127 0.98 -0.59 -8.26
C SER A 127 -0.37 -0.02 -7.81
N LYS A 128 -1.28 0.28 -8.74
CA LYS A 128 -2.62 0.81 -8.44
C LYS A 128 -3.54 -0.17 -7.72
N GLU A 129 -3.20 -1.45 -7.64
CA GLU A 129 -3.95 -2.49 -6.92
C GLU A 129 -3.41 -2.71 -5.49
N TRP A 130 -2.40 -1.95 -5.06
CA TRP A 130 -1.74 -2.14 -3.76
C TRP A 130 -1.30 -0.81 -3.13
N GLU A 131 -0.49 -0.04 -3.83
CA GLU A 131 0.15 1.16 -3.31
C GLU A 131 -0.86 2.29 -3.12
N VAL A 132 -0.70 3.04 -2.03
CA VAL A 132 -1.39 4.32 -1.83
C VAL A 132 -0.96 5.33 -2.89
N GLU A 133 -1.94 5.99 -3.52
CA GLU A 133 -1.71 7.08 -4.48
C GLU A 133 -2.27 8.39 -3.90
N TYR A 134 -1.40 9.38 -3.69
CA TYR A 134 -1.80 10.69 -3.16
C TYR A 134 -2.05 11.71 -4.28
N LEU A 135 -2.95 12.67 -4.03
CA LEU A 135 -3.32 13.69 -5.01
C LEU A 135 -2.11 14.50 -5.50
N LYS A 136 -1.20 14.84 -4.58
CA LYS A 136 0.04 15.56 -4.90
C LYS A 136 0.86 14.86 -5.98
N GLU A 137 0.85 13.52 -6.03
CA GLU A 137 1.66 12.76 -6.98
C GLU A 137 1.07 12.85 -8.38
N ARG A 138 -0.27 12.76 -8.49
CA ARG A 138 -0.99 12.99 -9.75
C ARG A 138 -0.75 14.41 -10.25
N LEU A 139 -0.92 15.41 -9.38
CA LEU A 139 -0.74 16.83 -9.71
C LEU A 139 0.70 17.16 -10.11
N CYS A 140 1.70 16.70 -9.36
CA CYS A 140 3.11 16.88 -9.70
C CYS A 140 3.44 16.28 -11.08
N LYS A 141 2.86 15.12 -11.41
CA LYS A 141 3.03 14.46 -12.71
C LYS A 141 2.36 15.23 -13.84
N ILE A 142 1.11 15.68 -13.66
CA ILE A 142 0.35 16.41 -14.68
C ILE A 142 1.00 17.77 -14.96
N LEU A 143 1.41 18.48 -13.91
CA LEU A 143 1.97 19.82 -14.00
C LEU A 143 3.50 19.82 -14.22
N ASN A 144 4.12 18.64 -14.19
CA ASN A 144 5.56 18.45 -14.32
C ASN A 144 6.37 19.37 -13.40
N THR A 145 6.05 19.30 -12.10
CA THR A 145 6.61 20.14 -11.04
C THR A 145 6.97 19.29 -9.82
N ASP A 146 7.80 19.82 -8.93
CA ASP A 146 8.00 19.23 -7.59
C ASP A 146 6.93 19.68 -6.59
N GLU A 147 6.89 19.02 -5.43
CA GLU A 147 5.88 19.24 -4.38
C GLU A 147 5.90 20.67 -3.82
N GLU A 148 7.07 21.27 -3.61
CA GLU A 148 7.17 22.63 -3.07
C GLU A 148 6.68 23.68 -4.06
N ALA A 149 7.06 23.53 -5.33
CA ALA A 149 6.56 24.37 -6.41
C ALA A 149 5.06 24.16 -6.65
N LEU A 150 4.55 22.93 -6.52
CA LEU A 150 3.10 22.65 -6.55
C LEU A 150 2.37 23.40 -5.43
N ILE A 151 2.83 23.27 -4.19
CA ILE A 151 2.21 23.94 -3.04
C ILE A 151 2.20 25.46 -3.25
N GLY A 152 3.30 26.04 -3.73
CA GLY A 152 3.38 27.46 -4.07
C GLY A 152 2.32 27.86 -5.12
N GLN A 153 2.26 27.15 -6.24
CA GLN A 153 1.30 27.40 -7.32
C GLN A 153 -0.15 27.33 -6.84
N LEU A 154 -0.50 26.30 -6.06
CA LEU A 154 -1.86 26.10 -5.55
C LEU A 154 -2.25 27.13 -4.48
N THR A 155 -1.30 27.59 -3.67
CA THR A 155 -1.53 28.60 -2.62
C THR A 155 -1.92 29.96 -3.22
N ASP A 156 -1.40 30.29 -4.40
CA ASP A 156 -1.66 31.55 -5.10
C ASP A 156 -3.04 31.60 -5.77
N LEU A 157 -3.71 30.45 -5.92
CA LEU A 157 -5.03 30.36 -6.55
C LEU A 157 -6.12 30.98 -5.67
N ASN A 158 -7.17 31.47 -6.32
CA ASN A 158 -8.42 31.76 -5.63
C ASN A 158 -9.25 30.48 -5.41
N LYS A 159 -10.28 30.56 -4.56
CA LYS A 159 -11.17 29.45 -4.22
C LYS A 159 -11.68 28.68 -5.44
N ARG A 160 -12.11 29.40 -6.48
CA ARG A 160 -12.69 28.78 -7.69
C ARG A 160 -11.63 28.00 -8.46
N GLU A 161 -10.48 28.62 -8.71
CA GLU A 161 -9.36 28.01 -9.43
C GLU A 161 -8.82 26.78 -8.71
N LEU A 162 -8.65 26.87 -7.38
CA LEU A 162 -8.23 25.73 -6.57
C LEU A 162 -9.24 24.59 -6.66
N GLY A 163 -10.55 24.89 -6.53
CA GLY A 163 -11.60 23.90 -6.64
C GLY A 163 -11.61 23.19 -8.01
N GLU A 164 -11.44 23.94 -9.09
CA GLU A 164 -11.36 23.39 -10.46
C GLU A 164 -10.15 22.47 -10.64
N ILE A 165 -8.97 22.84 -10.12
CA ILE A 165 -7.77 22.00 -10.24
C ILE A 165 -7.90 20.71 -9.43
N LEU A 166 -8.33 20.80 -8.17
CA LEU A 166 -8.49 19.63 -7.31
C LEU A 166 -9.49 18.66 -7.95
N PHE A 167 -10.65 19.17 -8.38
CA PHE A 167 -11.68 18.40 -9.06
C PHE A 167 -11.18 17.69 -10.32
N ASN A 168 -10.39 18.37 -11.17
CA ASN A 168 -9.90 17.77 -12.41
C ASN A 168 -8.83 16.69 -12.16
N ALA A 169 -8.14 16.74 -11.03
CA ALA A 169 -7.07 15.80 -10.69
C ALA A 169 -7.60 14.50 -10.04
N ASP A 170 -8.75 14.56 -9.37
CA ASP A 170 -9.46 13.38 -8.89
C ASP A 170 -10.99 13.62 -8.94
N PRO A 171 -11.61 13.43 -10.13
CA PRO A 171 -13.04 13.59 -10.24
C PRO A 171 -13.73 12.41 -9.55
N THR A 172 -14.21 12.63 -8.34
CA THR A 172 -15.09 11.65 -7.70
C THR A 172 -16.45 11.74 -8.37
N TYR A 173 -16.83 10.69 -9.09
CA TYR A 173 -18.16 10.56 -9.65
C TYR A 173 -19.16 10.38 -8.52
N TYR A 174 -19.80 11.48 -8.12
CA TYR A 174 -21.04 11.42 -7.38
C TYR A 174 -22.18 11.52 -8.40
N ILE A 175 -22.86 10.42 -8.67
CA ILE A 175 -24.12 10.47 -9.41
C ILE A 175 -25.18 10.90 -8.40
N SER A 176 -25.45 12.20 -8.34
CA SER A 176 -26.61 12.73 -7.63
C SER A 176 -27.82 12.69 -8.55
N PHE A 177 -28.93 12.13 -8.08
CA PHE A 177 -30.24 12.29 -8.70
C PHE A 177 -31.05 13.27 -7.84
N PRO A 178 -30.90 14.59 -8.02
CA PRO A 178 -31.58 15.59 -7.19
C PRO A 178 -33.11 15.52 -7.30
N GLU A 179 -33.65 14.84 -8.32
CA GLU A 179 -35.06 14.52 -8.47
C GLU A 179 -35.53 13.32 -7.63
N ALA A 180 -34.61 12.48 -7.15
CA ALA A 180 -34.95 11.32 -6.34
C ALA A 180 -35.51 11.76 -4.98
N THR A 181 -36.70 11.29 -4.66
CA THR A 181 -37.39 11.60 -3.40
C THR A 181 -36.98 10.66 -2.27
N ASP A 182 -36.35 9.51 -2.60
CA ASP A 182 -35.77 8.56 -1.65
C ASP A 182 -34.62 7.73 -2.26
N LYS A 183 -33.95 6.93 -1.40
CA LYS A 183 -32.80 6.10 -1.77
C LYS A 183 -33.12 4.94 -2.73
N ASN A 184 -34.36 4.44 -2.73
CA ASN A 184 -34.75 3.39 -3.68
C ASN A 184 -34.99 3.98 -5.07
N GLU A 185 -35.55 5.19 -5.15
CA GLU A 185 -35.70 5.95 -6.39
C GLU A 185 -34.34 6.34 -6.97
N GLU A 186 -33.41 6.82 -6.14
CA GLU A 186 -32.02 7.13 -6.51
C GLU A 186 -31.30 5.88 -7.07
N TRP A 187 -31.45 4.72 -6.42
CA TRP A 187 -30.89 3.45 -6.87
C TRP A 187 -31.49 2.94 -8.19
N ASN A 188 -32.80 3.12 -8.38
CA ASN A 188 -33.46 2.74 -9.64
C ASN A 188 -33.01 3.64 -10.80
N MET A 189 -32.83 4.94 -10.55
CA MET A 189 -32.30 5.89 -11.54
C MET A 189 -30.84 5.56 -11.90
N PHE A 190 -30.02 5.18 -10.91
CA PHE A 190 -28.66 4.69 -11.13
C PHE A 190 -28.62 3.42 -12.00
N LEU A 191 -29.47 2.43 -11.69
CA LEU A 191 -29.56 1.19 -12.47
C LEU A 191 -30.00 1.46 -13.91
N GLN A 192 -30.96 2.36 -14.10
CA GLN A 192 -31.47 2.72 -15.41
C GLN A 192 -30.41 3.42 -16.27
N ASP A 193 -29.66 4.37 -15.69
CA ASP A 193 -28.51 5.01 -16.35
C ASP A 193 -27.40 4.02 -16.73
N THR A 194 -27.09 3.09 -15.80
CA THR A 194 -26.02 2.09 -16.01
C THR A 194 -26.39 1.09 -17.12
N ILE A 195 -27.66 0.76 -17.27
CA ILE A 195 -28.17 -0.22 -18.25
C ILE A 195 -28.39 0.42 -19.64
N ASP A 196 -28.81 1.69 -19.71
CA ASP A 196 -29.20 2.35 -20.97
C ASP A 196 -28.08 3.13 -21.69
N LYS A 197 -26.80 2.91 -21.32
CA LYS A 197 -25.61 3.60 -21.88
C LYS A 197 -25.50 3.64 -23.42
N ASP A 198 -26.21 2.77 -24.16
CA ASP A 198 -26.22 2.76 -25.64
C ASP A 198 -27.27 3.70 -26.29
N LYS A 199 -28.12 4.38 -25.50
CA LYS A 199 -29.18 5.26 -26.01
C LYS A 199 -29.01 6.72 -25.60
N GLY A 200 -27.83 7.30 -25.81
CA GLY A 200 -27.68 8.73 -26.10
C GLY A 200 -28.28 9.73 -25.10
N VAL A 201 -28.37 9.42 -23.81
CA VAL A 201 -28.75 10.39 -22.75
C VAL A 201 -27.49 11.07 -22.21
N ALA A 202 -26.73 11.73 -23.08
CA ALA A 202 -25.49 12.39 -22.71
C ALA A 202 -25.66 13.89 -22.39
N ASN A 203 -26.87 14.42 -22.24
CA ASN A 203 -27.06 15.88 -22.27
C ASN A 203 -27.74 16.56 -21.06
N GLU A 204 -28.21 15.85 -20.03
CA GLU A 204 -28.85 16.52 -18.86
C GLU A 204 -28.51 15.91 -17.49
N LEU A 205 -27.43 15.13 -17.34
CA LEU A 205 -26.93 14.68 -16.03
C LEU A 205 -25.85 15.66 -15.51
N LYS A 206 -26.29 16.63 -14.70
CA LYS A 206 -25.46 17.42 -13.77
C LYS A 206 -25.40 16.63 -12.45
N SER A 207 -24.34 16.55 -11.67
CA SER A 207 -23.09 17.31 -11.61
C SER A 207 -22.04 16.38 -11.04
N VAL A 208 -20.86 16.32 -11.67
CA VAL A 208 -19.69 15.82 -10.97
C VAL A 208 -19.38 16.86 -9.88
N GLU A 209 -19.37 16.45 -8.62
CA GLU A 209 -19.12 17.34 -7.48
C GLU A 209 -17.69 17.14 -6.97
N THR A 210 -17.07 18.21 -6.48
CA THR A 210 -15.84 18.10 -5.70
C THR A 210 -16.15 17.30 -4.44
N PRO A 211 -15.33 16.30 -4.05
CA PRO A 211 -15.51 15.56 -2.80
C PRO A 211 -15.84 16.48 -1.63
N ALA A 212 -16.80 16.10 -0.78
CA ALA A 212 -17.24 16.91 0.36
C ALA A 212 -16.08 17.29 1.31
N GLU A 213 -15.02 16.47 1.29
CA GLU A 213 -13.76 16.59 2.03
C GLU A 213 -12.91 17.79 1.55
N TRP A 214 -13.13 18.24 0.31
CA TRP A 214 -12.44 19.39 -0.30
C TRP A 214 -13.32 20.64 -0.35
N ASN A 215 -14.25 20.77 0.60
CA ASN A 215 -15.05 21.98 0.75
C ASN A 215 -14.15 23.17 1.10
N ILE A 216 -13.69 23.89 0.06
CA ILE A 216 -12.88 25.09 0.20
C ILE A 216 -13.73 26.17 0.89
N PRO A 217 -13.33 26.67 2.07
CA PRO A 217 -14.15 27.63 2.82
C PRO A 217 -14.44 28.91 2.04
N ASP A 218 -15.62 29.50 2.24
CA ASP A 218 -16.04 30.73 1.55
C ASP A 218 -15.09 31.91 1.78
N ASP A 219 -14.43 31.93 2.93
CA ASP A 219 -13.48 32.97 3.31
C ASP A 219 -12.03 32.68 2.84
N TYR A 220 -11.78 31.59 2.11
CA TYR A 220 -10.44 31.16 1.65
C TYR A 220 -9.65 32.28 0.98
N ASN A 221 -10.30 33.10 0.14
CA ASN A 221 -9.65 34.19 -0.57
C ASN A 221 -9.08 35.27 0.37
N PHE A 222 -9.59 35.37 1.60
CA PHE A 222 -9.17 36.34 2.61
C PHE A 222 -8.18 35.77 3.62
N TRP A 223 -7.81 34.50 3.50
CA TRP A 223 -6.85 33.87 4.39
C TRP A 223 -5.43 34.39 4.17
N THR A 224 -4.61 34.28 5.23
CA THR A 224 -3.17 34.50 5.14
C THR A 224 -2.52 33.41 4.27
N THR A 225 -1.38 33.73 3.67
CA THR A 225 -0.59 32.79 2.87
C THR A 225 -0.28 31.50 3.66
N ASP A 226 0.11 31.61 4.93
CA ASP A 226 0.40 30.44 5.77
C ASP A 226 -0.82 29.52 5.96
N LYS A 227 -2.01 30.12 6.19
CA LYS A 227 -3.24 29.35 6.36
C LYS A 227 -3.67 28.66 5.07
N LYS A 228 -3.55 29.36 3.93
CA LYS A 228 -3.80 28.75 2.60
C LYS A 228 -2.84 27.61 2.33
N ARG A 229 -1.55 27.83 2.60
CA ARG A 229 -0.50 26.82 2.40
C ARG A 229 -0.79 25.56 3.18
N GLN A 230 -1.15 25.68 4.46
CA GLN A 230 -1.50 24.51 5.28
C GLN A 230 -2.71 23.77 4.70
N PHE A 231 -3.78 24.49 4.33
CA PHE A 231 -4.95 23.88 3.72
C PHE A 231 -4.64 23.15 2.41
N VAL A 232 -3.82 23.75 1.54
CA VAL A 232 -3.36 23.11 0.30
C VAL A 232 -2.59 21.83 0.60
N ILE A 233 -1.68 21.86 1.57
CA ILE A 233 -0.92 20.67 2.00
C ILE A 233 -1.88 19.57 2.46
N ASP A 234 -2.91 19.92 3.24
CA ASP A 234 -3.90 18.97 3.72
C ASP A 234 -4.66 18.35 2.52
N CYS A 235 -5.16 19.17 1.59
CA CYS A 235 -5.88 18.69 0.40
C CYS A 235 -5.05 17.77 -0.50
N ILE A 236 -3.78 18.10 -0.78
CA ILE A 236 -2.97 17.32 -1.72
C ILE A 236 -2.39 16.03 -1.10
N ASN A 237 -2.45 15.89 0.23
CA ASN A 237 -2.10 14.65 0.92
C ASN A 237 -3.28 13.69 1.06
N GLU A 238 -4.45 14.02 0.48
CA GLU A 238 -5.56 13.09 0.38
C GLU A 238 -5.24 11.95 -0.59
N LYS A 239 -5.77 10.76 -0.26
CA LYS A 239 -5.66 9.56 -1.08
C LYS A 239 -6.60 9.67 -2.27
N THR A 240 -6.17 9.12 -3.41
CA THR A 240 -6.92 9.18 -4.69
C THR A 240 -7.29 7.79 -5.21
N ASN A 241 -6.99 6.75 -4.45
CA ASN A 241 -7.41 5.39 -4.66
C ASN A 241 -7.89 4.77 -3.34
N GLY A 242 -8.55 3.63 -3.41
CA GLY A 242 -9.06 2.91 -2.24
C GLY A 242 -8.01 2.05 -1.53
N TYR A 243 -6.73 2.22 -1.84
CA TYR A 243 -5.65 1.35 -1.37
C TYR A 243 -4.67 2.09 -0.46
N ASP A 244 -4.12 1.36 0.49
CA ASP A 244 -3.36 1.89 1.64
C ASP A 244 -1.96 1.28 1.77
N GLY A 245 -1.57 0.42 0.81
CA GLY A 245 -0.30 -0.27 0.86
C GLY A 245 0.89 0.67 0.69
N MET A 246 1.97 0.35 1.39
CA MET A 246 3.26 1.00 1.29
C MET A 246 3.76 0.94 -0.15
N LYS A 247 4.30 2.07 -0.62
CA LYS A 247 4.98 2.15 -1.90
C LYS A 247 6.24 1.29 -1.84
N ILE A 248 6.49 0.49 -2.88
CA ILE A 248 7.65 -0.41 -2.90
C ILE A 248 8.97 0.36 -2.84
N ASN A 249 9.01 1.59 -3.34
CA ASN A 249 10.17 2.46 -3.19
C ASN A 249 10.50 2.74 -1.72
N ASP A 250 9.50 2.89 -0.86
CA ASP A 250 9.68 3.12 0.57
C ASP A 250 10.09 1.83 1.30
N PHE A 251 9.80 0.65 0.73
CA PHE A 251 10.28 -0.63 1.26
C PHE A 251 11.81 -0.79 1.14
N ARG A 252 12.46 -0.06 0.23
CA ARG A 252 13.91 -0.12 0.08
C ARG A 252 14.63 0.33 1.35
N SER A 253 15.74 -0.33 1.68
CA SER A 253 16.47 -0.10 2.91
C SER A 253 17.97 -0.15 2.66
N SER A 254 18.66 0.95 2.96
CA SER A 254 20.13 1.01 2.88
C SER A 254 20.81 0.05 3.86
N ILE A 255 20.14 -0.31 4.96
CA ILE A 255 20.63 -1.29 5.93
C ILE A 255 20.66 -2.68 5.29
N ILE A 256 19.53 -3.08 4.68
CA ILE A 256 19.40 -4.38 4.02
C ILE A 256 20.33 -4.45 2.80
N GLU A 257 20.34 -3.43 1.96
CA GLU A 257 21.17 -3.38 0.75
C GLU A 257 22.65 -3.50 1.10
N LYS A 258 23.15 -2.72 2.06
CA LYS A 258 24.53 -2.83 2.54
C LYS A 258 24.85 -4.23 3.09
N TYR A 259 23.96 -4.81 3.88
CA TYR A 259 24.14 -6.16 4.43
C TYR A 259 24.22 -7.24 3.33
N LEU A 260 23.49 -7.06 2.24
CA LEU A 260 23.51 -7.97 1.09
C LEU A 260 24.72 -7.73 0.17
N ASP A 261 25.31 -6.53 0.17
CA ASP A 261 26.49 -6.15 -0.63
C ASP A 261 27.84 -6.50 0.04
N GLU A 262 27.89 -6.62 1.37
CA GLU A 262 29.08 -7.05 2.11
C GLU A 262 29.38 -8.55 1.83
N GLU A 263 30.12 -8.82 0.75
CA GLU A 263 30.83 -10.09 0.48
C GLU A 263 32.33 -9.97 0.78
#